data_AF-A0A9E4CG99-F1
#
_entry.id   AF-A0A9E4CG99-F1
#
_cell.length_a   1.000
_cell.length_b   1.000
_cell.length_c   1.000
_cell.angle_alpha   90.00
_cell.angle_beta   90.00
_cell.angle_gamma   90.00
#
_symmetry.space_group_name_H-M   'P 1'
#
loop_
_entity.id
_entity.type
_entity.pdbx_description
1 polymer ?
#
loop_
_entity_poly.entity_id
_entity_poly.type
_entity_poly.pdbx_seq_one_letter_code
_entity_poly.pdbx_strand_id
1 'polypeptide(L)'
;ISKPSSRYQSIFAPDAERPYPDDFLDHLAQNGRRVYVKGRYTGLVKAAYPALKIDSVEDVEDAVMAGQPGSVGLELVQTGNTIKQKGLLLHGAPLFLSESLWVVDYKRYLNSKALQTFIKSVKPASYFAEERIRQFALWYLALETNMGAAWISKPPITEMFCSPEDVAHGLRPYRLQTRYWRPHDEYKQEEALDLVQQSRLRLQNYYKELKLDLAL
;
A
#
# COMPACT_ATOMS: atom_id res chain seq x y z
N ILE A 1 8.61 -14.17 -5.04
CA ILE A 1 8.00 -12.85 -4.77
C ILE A 1 7.69 -12.27 -6.13
N SER A 2 6.42 -12.31 -6.57
CA SER A 2 6.03 -11.73 -7.85
C SER A 2 6.28 -10.23 -7.83
N LYS A 3 6.65 -9.64 -8.97
CA LYS A 3 6.70 -8.19 -9.14
C LYS A 3 5.37 -7.59 -8.65
N PRO A 4 5.39 -6.47 -7.90
CA PRO A 4 4.18 -5.67 -7.74
C PRO A 4 3.66 -5.42 -9.14
N SER A 5 2.42 -5.84 -9.40
CA SER A 5 1.81 -5.64 -10.70
C SER A 5 1.88 -4.14 -11.01
N SER A 6 2.28 -3.79 -12.24
CA SER A 6 2.30 -2.43 -12.79
C SER A 6 0.86 -1.89 -12.95
N ARG A 7 0.06 -1.96 -11.88
CA ARG A 7 -1.38 -1.68 -11.81
C ARG A 7 -1.72 -0.20 -11.97
N TYR A 8 -0.73 0.64 -12.27
CA TYR A 8 -0.89 2.08 -12.38
C TYR A 8 -0.93 2.57 -13.82
N GLN A 9 -1.37 1.72 -14.75
CA GLN A 9 -1.88 2.21 -16.03
C GLN A 9 -3.30 2.73 -15.79
N SER A 10 -3.43 4.05 -15.67
CA SER A 10 -4.71 4.72 -15.40
C SER A 10 -5.72 4.43 -16.51
N ILE A 11 -6.77 3.67 -16.22
CA ILE A 11 -7.84 3.36 -17.17
C ILE A 11 -8.94 4.44 -17.12
N PHE A 12 -8.65 5.72 -16.93
CA PHE A 12 -9.65 6.79 -17.15
C PHE A 12 -9.00 8.16 -17.46
N ALA A 13 -9.56 8.78 -18.52
CA ALA A 13 -9.37 10.12 -19.11
C ALA A 13 -8.23 10.30 -20.17
N PRO A 14 -8.59 10.60 -21.44
CA PRO A 14 -7.65 11.06 -22.47
C PRO A 14 -7.34 12.56 -22.31
N ASP A 15 -6.17 12.97 -22.80
CA ASP A 15 -5.79 14.34 -23.13
C ASP A 15 -5.79 15.39 -22.00
N ALA A 16 -4.80 15.28 -21.12
CA ALA A 16 -4.05 16.45 -20.67
C ALA A 16 -2.57 16.11 -20.81
N GLU A 17 -1.77 16.97 -21.42
CA GLU A 17 -0.31 16.81 -21.51
C GLU A 17 0.25 16.53 -20.11
N ARG A 18 0.52 15.27 -19.80
CA ARG A 18 1.15 14.88 -18.53
C ARG A 18 2.66 15.04 -18.74
N PRO A 19 3.33 15.96 -18.03
CA PRO A 19 4.79 16.05 -18.05
C PRO A 19 5.50 14.88 -17.35
N TYR A 20 4.76 13.83 -16.94
CA TYR A 20 5.25 12.72 -16.12
C TYR A 20 4.94 11.36 -16.77
N PRO A 21 5.89 10.40 -16.79
CA PRO A 21 5.68 9.08 -17.39
C PRO A 21 4.59 8.28 -16.66
N ASP A 22 3.76 7.55 -17.42
CA ASP A 22 2.71 6.67 -16.87
C ASP A 22 3.31 5.47 -16.09
N ASP A 23 4.51 5.01 -16.44
CA ASP A 23 5.31 4.07 -15.64
C ASP A 23 6.64 4.70 -15.20
N PHE A 24 6.59 5.35 -14.04
CA PHE A 24 7.72 6.07 -13.47
C PHE A 24 8.90 5.17 -13.11
N LEU A 25 8.66 3.92 -12.68
CA LEU A 25 9.73 3.00 -12.28
C LEU A 25 10.47 2.47 -13.50
N ASP A 26 9.75 2.13 -14.57
CA ASP A 26 10.35 1.72 -15.82
C ASP A 26 11.15 2.87 -16.45
N HIS A 27 10.65 4.11 -16.35
CA HIS A 27 11.42 5.29 -16.74
C HIS A 27 12.73 5.42 -15.93
N LEU A 28 12.70 5.23 -14.61
CA LEU A 28 13.91 5.28 -13.78
C LEU A 28 14.91 4.16 -14.14
N ALA A 29 14.41 2.96 -14.41
CA ALA A 29 15.22 1.82 -14.81
C ALA A 29 15.96 2.08 -16.13
N GLN A 30 15.26 2.63 -17.13
CA GLN A 30 15.83 2.92 -18.45
C GLN A 30 16.85 4.07 -18.41
N ASN A 31 16.57 5.10 -17.61
CA ASN A 31 17.41 6.31 -17.55
C ASN A 31 18.55 6.20 -16.51
N GLY A 32 18.62 5.09 -15.77
CA GLY A 32 19.73 4.76 -14.89
C GLY A 32 19.95 5.76 -13.76
N ARG A 33 18.87 6.38 -13.25
CA ARG A 33 18.92 7.32 -12.13
C ARG A 33 19.05 6.59 -10.80
N ARG A 34 19.71 7.22 -9.81
CA ARG A 34 19.85 6.67 -8.47
C ARG A 34 18.50 6.69 -7.74
N VAL A 35 18.16 5.56 -7.14
CA VAL A 35 16.98 5.39 -6.30
C VAL A 35 17.45 5.10 -4.88
N TYR A 36 17.22 6.04 -3.98
CA TYR A 36 17.57 5.92 -2.57
C TYR A 36 16.50 5.12 -1.84
N VAL A 37 16.92 4.12 -1.06
CA VAL A 37 16.01 3.24 -0.32
C VAL A 37 16.55 3.06 1.08
N LYS A 38 15.67 3.12 2.08
CA LYS A 38 16.05 2.83 3.46
C LYS A 38 16.57 1.39 3.56
N GLY A 39 17.73 1.19 4.20
CA GLY A 39 18.47 -0.08 4.13
C GLY A 39 17.66 -1.35 4.44
N ARG A 40 16.70 -1.28 5.38
CA ARG A 40 15.82 -2.41 5.73
C ARG A 40 14.90 -2.88 4.60
N TYR A 41 14.68 -2.06 3.57
CA TYR A 41 13.81 -2.36 2.43
C TYR A 41 14.57 -2.65 1.13
N THR A 42 15.90 -2.45 1.11
CA THR A 42 16.72 -2.61 -0.10
C THR A 42 16.56 -3.98 -0.75
N GLY A 43 16.53 -5.06 0.04
CA GLY A 43 16.35 -6.42 -0.49
C GLY A 43 15.00 -6.62 -1.17
N LEU A 44 13.92 -6.08 -0.58
CA LEU A 44 12.57 -6.15 -1.14
C LEU A 44 12.50 -5.40 -2.48
N VAL A 45 13.01 -4.16 -2.52
CA VAL A 45 12.98 -3.34 -3.73
C VAL A 45 13.85 -3.94 -4.83
N LYS A 46 15.07 -4.41 -4.52
CA LYS A 46 15.96 -5.07 -5.51
C LYS A 46 15.32 -6.33 -6.11
N ALA A 47 14.61 -7.11 -5.30
CA ALA A 47 13.91 -8.29 -5.78
C ALA A 47 12.73 -7.95 -6.70
N ALA A 48 11.97 -6.91 -6.36
CA ALA A 48 10.83 -6.46 -7.16
C ALA A 48 11.25 -5.73 -8.45
N TYR A 49 12.34 -4.94 -8.38
CA TYR A 49 12.81 -4.04 -9.42
C TYR A 49 14.31 -4.18 -9.65
N PRO A 50 14.76 -5.32 -10.22
CA PRO A 50 16.19 -5.63 -10.36
C PRO A 50 16.94 -4.68 -11.31
N ALA A 51 16.23 -3.94 -12.16
CA ALA A 51 16.82 -2.99 -13.10
C ALA A 51 17.07 -1.59 -12.49
N LEU A 52 16.54 -1.28 -11.30
CA LEU A 52 16.76 0.00 -10.65
C LEU A 52 18.17 0.08 -10.05
N LYS A 53 18.82 1.24 -10.20
CA LYS A 53 20.09 1.54 -9.52
C LYS A 53 19.81 1.99 -8.08
N ILE A 54 19.76 1.01 -7.17
CA ILE A 54 19.36 1.23 -5.78
C ILE A 54 20.57 1.50 -4.88
N ASP A 55 20.53 2.65 -4.20
CA ASP A 55 21.46 3.02 -3.14
C ASP A 55 20.78 2.91 -1.78
N SER A 56 21.38 2.15 -0.86
CA SER A 56 20.89 2.00 0.51
C SER A 56 21.34 3.19 1.35
N VAL A 57 20.39 3.86 2.01
CA VAL A 57 20.66 5.02 2.87
C VAL A 57 19.91 4.90 4.21
N GLU A 58 20.25 5.76 5.16
CA GLU A 58 19.58 5.84 6.47
C GLU A 58 18.36 6.78 6.44
N ASP A 59 18.56 7.99 5.91
CA ASP A 59 17.54 9.01 5.64
C ASP A 59 17.37 9.16 4.13
N VAL A 60 16.21 8.71 3.62
CA VAL A 60 15.94 8.71 2.18
C VAL A 60 15.71 10.14 1.70
N GLU A 61 15.00 10.94 2.48
CA GLU A 61 14.63 12.29 2.12
C GLU A 61 15.86 13.21 2.01
N ASP A 62 16.82 13.11 2.94
CA ASP A 62 18.10 13.85 2.87
C ASP A 62 18.96 13.38 1.70
N ALA A 63 19.00 12.08 1.44
CA ALA A 63 19.74 11.54 0.29
C ALA A 63 19.18 12.04 -1.04
N VAL A 64 17.85 12.14 -1.18
CA VAL A 64 17.21 12.72 -2.36
C VAL A 64 17.58 14.20 -2.51
N MET A 65 17.53 14.98 -1.42
CA MET A 65 17.84 16.41 -1.44
C MET A 65 19.31 16.70 -1.77
N ALA A 66 20.24 15.88 -1.28
CA ALA A 66 21.67 15.98 -1.58
C ALA A 66 22.05 15.33 -2.93
N GLY A 67 21.13 14.59 -3.54
CA GLY A 67 21.34 13.85 -4.78
C GLY A 67 21.39 14.74 -6.03
N GLN A 68 21.74 14.12 -7.16
CA GLN A 68 21.68 14.79 -8.47
C GLN A 68 20.22 15.07 -8.88
N PRO A 69 19.96 16.07 -9.74
CA PRO A 69 18.63 16.30 -10.29
C PRO A 69 18.01 15.03 -10.85
N GLY A 70 16.77 14.75 -10.45
CA GLY A 70 16.06 13.53 -10.83
C GLY A 70 16.34 12.31 -9.95
N SER A 71 17.07 12.47 -8.84
CA SER A 71 17.16 11.45 -7.80
C SER A 71 15.78 11.20 -7.18
N VAL A 72 15.52 9.95 -6.81
CA VAL A 72 14.23 9.51 -6.25
C VAL A 72 14.44 8.71 -4.98
N GLY A 73 13.51 8.81 -4.04
CA GLY A 73 13.51 8.04 -2.80
C GLY A 73 12.32 7.08 -2.72
N LEU A 74 12.53 5.89 -2.17
CA LEU A 74 11.46 4.98 -1.73
C LEU A 74 11.47 4.92 -0.21
N GLU A 75 10.46 5.53 0.42
CA GLU A 75 10.36 5.71 1.87
C GLU A 75 9.00 5.24 2.39
N LEU A 76 8.95 4.88 3.68
CA LEU A 76 7.71 4.60 4.37
C LEU A 76 7.02 5.91 4.75
N VAL A 77 5.89 6.21 4.12
CA VAL A 77 5.17 7.46 4.36
C VAL A 77 3.92 7.22 5.21
N GLN A 78 3.91 7.79 6.41
CA GLN A 78 2.74 7.76 7.29
C GLN A 78 1.85 8.99 7.09
N THR A 79 2.36 10.19 7.41
CA THR A 79 1.60 11.44 7.35
C THR A 79 2.03 12.38 6.22
N GLY A 80 3.22 12.18 5.64
CA GLY A 80 3.78 13.05 4.60
C GLY A 80 4.46 14.32 5.10
N ASN A 81 4.47 14.59 6.41
CA ASN A 81 5.00 15.85 6.97
C ASN A 81 6.47 16.09 6.63
N THR A 82 7.34 15.08 6.79
CA THR A 82 8.78 15.19 6.49
C THR A 82 9.02 15.52 5.01
N ILE A 83 8.31 14.82 4.11
CA ILE A 83 8.36 15.05 2.66
C ILE A 83 7.99 16.50 2.36
N LYS A 84 6.85 16.97 2.89
CA LYS A 84 6.38 18.35 2.70
C LYS A 84 7.36 19.38 3.23
N GLN A 85 7.88 19.20 4.45
CA GLN A 85 8.83 20.13 5.08
C GLN A 85 10.12 20.27 4.28
N LYS A 86 10.58 19.18 3.66
CA LYS A 86 11.77 19.17 2.79
C LYS A 86 11.46 19.63 1.35
N GLY A 87 10.23 20.04 1.04
CA GLY A 87 9.84 20.48 -0.30
C GLY A 87 9.82 19.36 -1.35
N LEU A 88 9.75 18.11 -0.90
CA LEU A 88 9.70 16.93 -1.76
C LEU A 88 8.27 16.64 -2.21
N LEU A 89 8.15 15.87 -3.30
CA LEU A 89 6.88 15.45 -3.86
C LEU A 89 6.65 13.95 -3.60
N LEU A 90 5.41 13.59 -3.28
CA LEU A 90 4.96 12.20 -3.25
C LEU A 90 4.30 11.87 -4.59
N HIS A 91 4.67 10.76 -5.21
CA HIS A 91 4.17 10.41 -6.54
C HIS A 91 3.37 9.11 -6.52
N GLY A 92 2.14 9.17 -7.06
CA GLY A 92 1.32 8.01 -7.31
C GLY A 92 0.89 7.27 -6.04
N ALA A 93 0.61 5.99 -6.23
CA ALA A 93 0.29 5.06 -5.16
C ALA A 93 1.56 4.42 -4.56
N PRO A 94 1.49 3.90 -3.33
CA PRO A 94 2.63 3.23 -2.72
C PRO A 94 2.97 1.92 -3.45
N LEU A 95 4.27 1.57 -3.49
CA LEU A 95 4.71 0.27 -4.00
C LEU A 95 4.12 -0.89 -3.18
N PHE A 96 4.02 -0.69 -1.87
CA PHE A 96 3.46 -1.63 -0.91
C PHE A 96 2.80 -0.85 0.23
N LEU A 97 1.67 -1.34 0.72
CA LEU A 97 1.13 -0.92 2.01
C LEU A 97 1.84 -1.67 3.13
N SER A 98 2.14 -0.97 4.22
CA SER A 98 2.76 -1.55 5.41
C SER A 98 1.82 -1.45 6.59
N GLU A 99 1.62 -2.56 7.28
CA GLU A 99 0.76 -2.66 8.46
C GLU A 99 1.46 -3.44 9.57
N SER A 100 1.10 -3.15 10.82
CA SER A 100 1.55 -3.93 11.97
C SER A 100 0.56 -5.06 12.23
N LEU A 101 1.05 -6.29 12.27
CA LEU A 101 0.23 -7.49 12.44
C LEU A 101 0.78 -8.35 13.59
N TRP A 102 -0.13 -9.06 14.28
CA TRP A 102 0.25 -10.08 15.24
C TRP A 102 0.72 -11.34 14.51
N VAL A 103 2.00 -11.71 14.70
CA VAL A 103 2.59 -12.93 14.14
C VAL A 103 2.83 -13.92 15.27
N VAL A 104 2.32 -15.15 15.10
CA VAL A 104 2.41 -16.19 16.12
C VAL A 104 2.92 -17.48 15.50
N ASP A 105 3.86 -18.13 16.17
CA ASP A 105 4.29 -19.49 15.82
C ASP A 105 3.10 -20.44 15.95
N TYR A 106 2.70 -21.04 14.83
CA TYR A 106 1.53 -21.91 14.75
C TYR A 106 1.63 -23.14 15.66
N LYS A 107 2.81 -23.78 15.75
CA LYS A 107 3.01 -24.96 16.58
C LYS A 107 2.92 -24.60 18.06
N ARG A 108 3.47 -23.45 18.46
CA ARG A 108 3.36 -22.95 19.85
C ARG A 108 1.92 -22.53 20.18
N TYR A 109 1.24 -21.88 19.23
CA TYR A 109 -0.15 -21.46 19.38
C TYR A 109 -1.07 -22.67 19.67
N LEU A 110 -0.93 -23.76 18.92
CA LEU A 110 -1.74 -24.96 19.13
C LEU A 110 -1.54 -25.61 20.50
N ASN A 111 -0.32 -25.54 21.05
CA ASN A 111 0.05 -26.23 22.29
C ASN A 111 -0.02 -25.35 23.55
N SER A 112 -0.32 -24.05 23.44
CA SER A 112 -0.33 -23.11 24.57
C SER A 112 -1.69 -22.45 24.77
N LYS A 113 -2.41 -22.87 25.82
CA LYS A 113 -3.68 -22.23 26.23
C LYS A 113 -3.50 -20.75 26.57
N ALA A 114 -2.40 -20.39 27.25
CA ALA A 114 -2.11 -19.01 27.61
C ALA A 114 -1.97 -18.12 26.37
N LEU A 115 -1.24 -18.60 25.35
CA LEU A 115 -1.08 -17.88 24.09
C LEU A 115 -2.39 -17.77 23.32
N GLN A 116 -3.22 -18.83 23.30
CA GLN A 116 -4.56 -18.77 22.72
C GLN A 116 -5.44 -17.74 23.42
N THR A 117 -5.40 -17.69 24.75
CA THR A 117 -6.14 -16.69 25.55
C THR A 117 -5.66 -15.28 25.25
N PHE A 118 -4.34 -15.06 25.17
CA PHE A 118 -3.76 -13.77 24.80
C PHE A 118 -4.25 -13.31 23.42
N ILE A 119 -4.11 -14.15 22.39
CA ILE A 119 -4.53 -13.79 21.02
C ILE A 119 -6.04 -13.55 20.94
N LYS A 120 -6.85 -14.32 21.67
CA LYS A 120 -8.30 -14.05 21.79
C LYS A 120 -8.59 -12.72 22.48
N SER A 121 -7.80 -12.34 23.48
CA SER A 121 -7.99 -11.08 24.23
C SER A 121 -7.67 -9.84 23.40
N VAL A 122 -6.64 -9.88 22.56
CA VAL A 122 -6.24 -8.74 21.70
C VAL A 122 -7.11 -8.59 20.47
N LYS A 123 -8.00 -9.56 20.18
CA LYS A 123 -9.00 -9.52 19.09
C LYS A 123 -8.47 -8.91 17.79
N PRO A 124 -7.45 -9.55 17.16
CA PRO A 124 -6.82 -8.98 15.98
C PRO A 124 -7.85 -8.76 14.87
N ALA A 125 -7.85 -7.57 14.28
CA ALA A 125 -8.77 -7.22 13.20
C ALA A 125 -8.51 -8.11 11.97
N SER A 126 -9.59 -8.55 11.31
CA SER A 126 -9.48 -9.19 10.00
C SER A 126 -9.23 -8.15 8.90
N TYR A 127 -8.80 -8.60 7.72
CA TYR A 127 -8.49 -7.70 6.60
C TYR A 127 -9.68 -6.79 6.20
N PHE A 128 -10.90 -7.33 6.24
CA PHE A 128 -12.13 -6.60 5.90
C PHE A 128 -12.91 -6.13 7.14
N ALA A 129 -12.26 -6.08 8.31
CA ALA A 129 -12.88 -5.56 9.52
C ALA A 129 -13.17 -4.07 9.38
N GLU A 130 -14.30 -3.66 9.92
CA GLU A 130 -14.78 -2.27 9.89
C GLU A 130 -13.75 -1.28 10.42
N GLU A 131 -13.15 -1.58 11.58
CA GLU A 131 -12.12 -0.75 12.19
C GLU A 131 -10.91 -0.56 11.27
N ARG A 132 -10.45 -1.62 10.59
CA ARG A 132 -9.32 -1.52 9.65
C ARG A 132 -9.66 -0.61 8.47
N ILE A 133 -10.87 -0.75 7.92
CA ILE A 133 -11.34 0.09 6.81
C ILE A 133 -11.40 1.57 7.25
N ARG A 134 -11.90 1.84 8.46
CA ARG A 134 -11.95 3.18 9.02
C ARG A 134 -10.55 3.77 9.25
N GLN A 135 -9.63 3.00 9.82
CA GLN A 135 -8.23 3.43 10.02
C GLN A 135 -7.53 3.70 8.68
N PHE A 136 -7.80 2.90 7.65
CA PHE A 136 -7.30 3.17 6.30
C PHE A 136 -7.83 4.49 5.73
N ALA A 137 -9.13 4.77 5.94
CA ALA A 137 -9.74 6.06 5.55
C ALA A 137 -9.09 7.25 6.27
N LEU A 138 -8.85 7.12 7.57
CA LEU A 138 -8.18 8.13 8.38
C LEU A 138 -6.74 8.39 7.90
N TRP A 139 -5.96 7.32 7.68
CA TRP A 139 -4.61 7.44 7.15
C TRP A 139 -4.59 8.13 5.78
N TYR A 140 -5.45 7.70 4.86
CA TYR A 140 -5.53 8.31 3.53
C TYR A 140 -5.86 9.80 3.62
N LEU A 141 -6.86 10.18 4.42
CA LEU A 141 -7.27 11.57 4.58
C LEU A 141 -6.18 12.42 5.23
N ALA A 142 -5.48 11.88 6.23
CA ALA A 142 -4.36 12.58 6.87
C ALA A 142 -3.24 12.84 5.86
N LEU A 143 -2.86 11.82 5.08
CA LEU A 143 -1.83 11.96 4.05
C LEU A 143 -2.26 12.94 2.95
N GLU A 144 -3.51 12.86 2.49
CA GLU A 144 -4.08 13.77 1.50
C GLU A 144 -4.07 15.22 1.99
N THR A 145 -4.56 15.46 3.20
CA THR A 145 -4.63 16.80 3.80
C THR A 145 -3.23 17.41 3.96
N ASN A 146 -2.27 16.61 4.43
CA ASN A 146 -0.92 17.09 4.65
C ASN A 146 -0.21 17.38 3.32
N MET A 147 -0.25 16.46 2.36
CA MET A 147 0.47 16.62 1.10
C MET A 147 -0.20 17.62 0.16
N GLY A 148 -1.53 17.67 0.10
CA GLY A 148 -2.26 18.54 -0.83
C GLY A 148 -1.77 18.37 -2.27
N ALA A 149 -1.39 19.48 -2.91
CA ALA A 149 -0.86 19.49 -4.27
C ALA A 149 0.52 18.81 -4.42
N ALA A 150 1.24 18.55 -3.33
CA ALA A 150 2.52 17.84 -3.38
C ALA A 150 2.36 16.31 -3.51
N TRP A 151 1.13 15.78 -3.48
CA TRP A 151 0.84 14.40 -3.87
C TRP A 151 0.43 14.33 -5.33
N ILE A 152 1.41 14.15 -6.20
CA ILE A 152 1.26 14.07 -7.65
C ILE A 152 0.63 12.74 -8.02
N SER A 153 -0.33 12.75 -8.95
CA SER A 153 -1.01 11.54 -9.44
C SER A 153 -1.64 10.71 -8.31
N LYS A 154 -2.16 11.37 -7.28
CA LYS A 154 -2.81 10.72 -6.12
C LYS A 154 -3.90 9.75 -6.59
N PRO A 155 -3.81 8.45 -6.25
CA PRO A 155 -4.82 7.46 -6.63
C PRO A 155 -6.10 7.61 -5.81
N PRO A 156 -7.27 7.23 -6.35
CA PRO A 156 -8.49 7.08 -5.57
C PRO A 156 -8.30 6.14 -4.37
N ILE A 157 -8.91 6.48 -3.23
CA ILE A 157 -8.76 5.70 -1.99
C ILE A 157 -9.16 4.23 -2.16
N THR A 158 -10.21 3.96 -2.95
CA THR A 158 -10.71 2.61 -3.18
C THR A 158 -9.74 1.76 -3.97
N GLU A 159 -8.97 2.36 -4.89
CA GLU A 159 -7.94 1.67 -5.67
C GLU A 159 -6.74 1.25 -4.83
N MET A 160 -6.42 1.97 -3.75
CA MET A 160 -5.31 1.61 -2.88
C MET A 160 -5.64 0.52 -1.86
N PHE A 161 -6.91 0.23 -1.59
CA PHE A 161 -7.31 -0.69 -0.52
C PHE A 161 -7.35 -2.16 -0.96
N CYS A 162 -8.20 -2.48 -1.94
CA CYS A 162 -8.26 -3.79 -2.59
C CYS A 162 -9.05 -3.69 -3.88
N SER A 163 -8.73 -4.53 -4.86
CA SER A 163 -9.42 -4.59 -6.15
C SER A 163 -10.00 -5.99 -6.42
N PRO A 164 -10.98 -6.12 -7.33
CA PRO A 164 -11.48 -7.43 -7.76
C PRO A 164 -10.39 -8.34 -8.33
N GLU A 165 -9.31 -7.78 -8.88
CA GLU A 165 -8.19 -8.57 -9.38
C GLU A 165 -7.40 -9.22 -8.23
N ASP A 166 -7.34 -8.61 -7.05
CA ASP A 166 -6.68 -9.21 -5.88
C ASP A 166 -7.30 -10.55 -5.50
N VAL A 167 -8.58 -10.68 -5.76
CA VAL A 167 -9.38 -11.86 -5.50
C VAL A 167 -8.89 -13.02 -6.36
N ALA A 168 -8.58 -12.77 -7.64
CA ALA A 168 -7.91 -13.74 -8.53
C ALA A 168 -6.47 -14.09 -8.07
N HIS A 169 -5.81 -13.18 -7.36
CA HIS A 169 -4.48 -13.40 -6.76
C HIS A 169 -4.53 -14.02 -5.35
N GLY A 170 -5.72 -14.43 -4.89
CA GLY A 170 -5.88 -15.16 -3.62
C GLY A 170 -6.32 -14.29 -2.44
N LEU A 171 -6.68 -13.02 -2.63
CA LEU A 171 -7.35 -12.23 -1.59
C LEU A 171 -8.74 -12.80 -1.33
N ARG A 172 -8.85 -13.60 -0.28
CA ARG A 172 -10.09 -14.24 0.18
C ARG A 172 -10.18 -14.08 1.70
N PRO A 173 -11.37 -14.10 2.30
CA PRO A 173 -11.51 -14.10 3.75
C PRO A 173 -10.75 -15.29 4.37
N TYR A 174 -9.61 -15.02 5.01
CA TYR A 174 -8.73 -16.03 5.60
C TYR A 174 -9.47 -16.79 6.72
N ARG A 175 -9.60 -18.11 6.60
CA ARG A 175 -10.12 -18.98 7.66
C ARG A 175 -9.20 -20.20 7.80
N LEU A 176 -9.19 -20.84 8.97
CA LEU A 176 -8.39 -22.07 9.17
C LEU A 176 -8.71 -23.17 8.12
N GLN A 177 -9.94 -23.19 7.62
CA GLN A 177 -10.42 -24.11 6.58
C GLN A 177 -9.83 -23.80 5.18
N THR A 178 -9.23 -22.62 4.97
CA THR A 178 -8.70 -22.17 3.68
C THR A 178 -7.18 -22.39 3.55
N ARG A 179 -6.56 -23.09 4.51
CA ARG A 179 -5.10 -23.29 4.61
C ARG A 179 -4.47 -24.04 3.44
N TYR A 180 -5.23 -24.94 2.80
CA TYR A 180 -4.74 -25.77 1.70
C TYR A 180 -5.16 -25.26 0.32
N TRP A 181 -5.76 -24.08 0.25
CA TRP A 181 -6.28 -23.57 -1.01
C TRP A 181 -5.17 -23.05 -1.92
N ARG A 182 -5.41 -23.20 -3.22
CA ARG A 182 -4.56 -22.76 -4.30
C ARG A 182 -5.24 -21.63 -5.08
N PRO A 183 -4.48 -20.76 -5.76
CA PRO A 183 -5.07 -19.65 -6.54
C PRO A 183 -6.07 -20.06 -7.62
N HIS A 184 -6.01 -21.31 -8.12
CA HIS A 184 -6.95 -21.85 -9.10
C HIS A 184 -8.22 -22.44 -8.49
N ASP A 185 -8.36 -22.43 -7.16
CA ASP A 185 -9.57 -22.95 -6.52
C ASP A 185 -10.74 -21.98 -6.75
N GLU A 186 -11.84 -22.50 -7.28
CA GLU A 186 -13.09 -21.74 -7.48
C GLU A 186 -13.94 -21.60 -6.20
N TYR A 187 -13.42 -22.09 -5.08
CA TYR A 187 -14.16 -22.12 -3.83
C TYR A 187 -14.40 -20.71 -3.26
N LYS A 188 -15.69 -20.37 -3.05
CA LYS A 188 -16.18 -19.08 -2.50
C LYS A 188 -15.71 -17.86 -3.28
N GLN A 189 -15.54 -17.98 -4.59
CA GLN A 189 -14.99 -16.86 -5.32
C GLN A 189 -15.91 -15.63 -5.35
N GLU A 190 -17.20 -15.87 -5.55
CA GLU A 190 -18.26 -14.85 -5.52
C GLU A 190 -18.34 -14.17 -4.16
N GLU A 191 -18.33 -14.92 -3.05
CA GLU A 191 -18.36 -14.37 -1.69
C GLU A 191 -17.18 -13.40 -1.43
N ALA A 192 -15.99 -13.71 -1.97
CA ALA A 192 -14.85 -12.80 -1.81
C ALA A 192 -14.92 -11.57 -2.72
N LEU A 193 -15.49 -11.70 -3.93
CA LEU A 193 -15.77 -10.55 -4.81
C LEU A 193 -16.77 -9.62 -4.15
N ASP A 194 -17.87 -10.16 -3.63
CA ASP A 194 -18.89 -9.41 -2.89
C ASP A 194 -18.27 -8.69 -1.68
N LEU A 195 -17.41 -9.39 -0.93
CA LEU A 195 -16.74 -8.81 0.23
C LEU A 195 -15.82 -7.66 -0.16
N VAL A 196 -15.07 -7.78 -1.26
CA VAL A 196 -14.25 -6.69 -1.81
C VAL A 196 -15.11 -5.51 -2.23
N GLN A 197 -16.21 -5.75 -2.96
CA GLN A 197 -17.12 -4.69 -3.40
C GLN A 197 -17.75 -3.95 -2.21
N GLN A 198 -18.28 -4.70 -1.24
CA GLN A 198 -18.87 -4.11 -0.03
C GLN A 198 -17.83 -3.33 0.79
N SER A 199 -16.60 -3.83 0.88
CA SER A 199 -15.54 -3.15 1.64
C SER A 199 -15.08 -1.87 0.95
N ARG A 200 -14.99 -1.86 -0.40
CA ARG A 200 -14.73 -0.65 -1.18
C ARG A 200 -15.82 0.39 -1.01
N LEU A 201 -17.10 -0.03 -1.01
CA LEU A 201 -18.23 0.86 -0.77
C LEU A 201 -18.18 1.46 0.64
N ARG A 202 -17.95 0.61 1.65
CA ARG A 202 -17.78 1.06 3.05
C ARG A 202 -16.63 2.06 3.19
N LEU A 203 -15.48 1.76 2.60
CA LEU A 203 -14.33 2.66 2.59
C LEU A 203 -14.66 4.01 1.98
N GLN A 204 -15.34 4.00 0.83
CA GLN A 204 -15.74 5.22 0.14
C GLN A 204 -16.70 6.07 0.98
N ASN A 205 -17.61 5.43 1.74
CA ASN A 205 -18.53 6.12 2.63
C ASN A 205 -17.80 6.74 3.83
N TYR A 206 -16.97 5.98 4.55
CA TYR A 206 -16.18 6.53 5.66
C TYR A 206 -15.32 7.71 5.24
N TYR A 207 -14.65 7.60 4.08
CA TYR A 207 -13.83 8.68 3.58
C TYR A 207 -14.65 9.94 3.24
N LYS A 208 -15.87 9.78 2.69
CA LYS A 208 -16.78 10.93 2.45
C LYS A 208 -17.23 11.57 3.76
N GLU A 209 -17.64 10.76 4.74
CA GLU A 209 -18.05 11.23 6.07
C GLU A 209 -16.92 12.00 6.75
N LEU A 210 -15.72 11.44 6.81
CA LEU A 210 -14.54 12.09 7.39
C LEU A 210 -14.18 13.41 6.69
N LYS A 211 -14.40 13.50 5.37
CA LYS A 211 -14.20 14.76 4.62
C LYS A 211 -15.23 15.82 4.96
N LEU A 212 -16.49 15.43 5.15
CA LEU A 212 -17.55 16.34 5.58
C LEU A 212 -17.26 16.87 6.98
N ASP A 213 -16.85 15.99 7.90
CA ASP A 213 -16.50 16.36 9.27
C ASP A 213 -15.32 17.34 9.34
N LEU A 214 -14.33 17.20 8.45
CA LEU A 214 -13.17 18.10 8.37
C LEU A 214 -13.50 19.47 7.75
N ALA A 215 -14.58 19.56 6.97
CA ALA A 215 -15.00 20.79 6.30
C ALA A 215 -15.92 21.68 7.16
N LEU A 216 -16.40 21.16 8.29
CA LEU A 216 -17.18 21.87 9.31
C LEU A 216 -16.27 22.49 10.37
#